data_AF-A0A432W5K8-F1
#
_entry.id   AF-A0A432W5K8-F1
#
_cell.length_a   1.000
_cell.length_b   1.000
_cell.length_c   1.000
_cell.angle_alpha   90.00
_cell.angle_beta   90.00
_cell.angle_gamma   90.00
#
_symmetry.space_group_name_H-M   'P 1'
#
loop_
_entity.id
_entity.type
_entity.pdbx_description
1 polymer ?
#
loop_
_entity_poly.entity_id
_entity_poly.type
_entity_poly.pdbx_seq_one_letter_code
_entity_poly.pdbx_strand_id
1 'polypeptide(L)'
;MEAEQLTIEVVYGLPEQQKIMVTQITPGTTVREAIELSGIKQYFSDIDLQKNAVGIWNKTCKLEDKPRDGDRIEIYRPLVADPKEIRRRRAEKAVDEGRADKVTGGRVDKKRGSPSVDNKA
;
A
#
# COMPACT_ATOMS: atom_id res chain seq x y z
N MET A 1 23.51 -23.84 -27.83
CA MET A 1 23.73 -22.65 -26.99
C MET A 1 22.78 -22.80 -25.82
N GLU A 2 23.29 -23.10 -24.63
CA GLU A 2 22.45 -23.04 -23.43
C GLU A 2 21.99 -21.59 -23.28
N ALA A 3 20.68 -21.38 -23.22
CA ALA A 3 20.16 -20.08 -22.86
C ALA A 3 20.56 -19.86 -21.40
N GLU A 4 21.43 -18.89 -21.15
CA GLU A 4 21.72 -18.42 -19.80
C GLU A 4 20.38 -18.13 -19.12
N GLN A 5 20.12 -18.75 -17.97
CA GLN A 5 18.89 -18.53 -17.21
C GLN A 5 19.24 -17.77 -15.94
N LEU A 6 18.44 -16.76 -15.61
CA LEU A 6 18.54 -16.02 -14.37
C LEU A 6 17.65 -16.69 -13.34
N THR A 7 18.16 -16.89 -12.13
CA THR A 7 17.38 -17.38 -10.99
C THR A 7 16.92 -16.18 -10.17
N ILE A 8 15.61 -16.03 -10.01
CA ILE A 8 15.00 -14.94 -9.24
C ILE A 8 14.05 -15.49 -8.17
N GLU A 9 13.70 -14.64 -7.22
CA GLU A 9 12.71 -14.91 -6.19
C GLU A 9 11.50 -13.98 -6.35
N VAL A 10 10.28 -14.52 -6.32
CA VAL A 10 9.05 -13.73 -6.29
C VAL A 10 8.37 -13.93 -4.94
N VAL A 11 8.05 -12.84 -4.26
CA VAL A 11 7.55 -12.84 -2.88
C VAL A 11 6.23 -12.08 -2.78
N TYR A 12 5.26 -12.70 -2.10
CA TYR A 12 4.03 -12.04 -1.69
C TYR A 12 3.67 -12.42 -0.24
N GLY A 13 3.27 -11.41 0.53
CA GLY A 13 2.97 -11.54 1.96
C GLY A 13 1.64 -10.89 2.34
N LEU A 14 0.70 -11.72 2.76
CA LEU A 14 -0.50 -11.37 3.51
C LEU A 14 -0.24 -11.50 5.02
N PRO A 15 -1.04 -10.86 5.89
CA PRO A 15 -0.90 -11.01 7.35
C PRO A 15 -0.97 -12.46 7.81
N GLU A 16 -1.79 -13.27 7.15
CA GLU A 16 -2.07 -14.65 7.52
C GLU A 16 -1.18 -15.65 6.78
N GLN A 17 -0.63 -15.27 5.62
CA GLN A 17 0.06 -16.17 4.70
C GLN A 17 1.16 -15.46 3.92
N GLN A 18 2.29 -16.11 3.73
CA GLN A 18 3.37 -15.61 2.87
C GLN A 18 3.87 -16.73 1.95
N LYS A 19 4.38 -16.34 0.79
CA LYS A 19 5.00 -17.28 -0.16
C LYS A 19 6.19 -16.63 -0.82
N ILE A 20 7.23 -17.45 -0.99
CA ILE A 20 8.42 -17.16 -1.77
C ILE A 20 8.49 -18.24 -2.85
N MET A 21 8.63 -17.83 -4.11
CA MET A 21 8.74 -18.73 -5.25
C MET A 21 10.03 -18.44 -6.00
N VAL A 22 10.92 -19.43 -6.06
CA VAL A 22 12.14 -19.36 -6.87
C VAL A 22 11.78 -19.73 -8.29
N THR A 23 12.13 -18.88 -9.26
CA THR A 23 11.78 -19.07 -10.68
C THR A 23 13.01 -18.83 -11.54
N GLN A 24 13.18 -19.65 -12.57
CA GLN A 24 14.19 -19.41 -13.60
C GLN A 24 13.54 -18.68 -14.77
N ILE A 25 14.19 -17.61 -15.22
CA ILE A 25 13.71 -16.75 -16.31
C ILE A 25 14.80 -16.55 -17.34
N THR A 26 14.41 -16.23 -18.56
CA THR A 26 15.38 -15.84 -19.59
C THR A 26 15.83 -14.39 -19.40
N PRO A 27 17.11 -14.06 -19.68
CA PRO A 27 17.60 -12.70 -19.69
C PRO A 27 16.75 -11.80 -20.58
N GLY A 28 16.36 -10.65 -20.03
CA GLY A 28 15.50 -9.69 -20.74
C GLY A 28 14.00 -9.86 -20.47
N THR A 29 13.59 -10.92 -19.78
CA THR A 29 12.23 -11.05 -19.21
C THR A 29 11.94 -9.84 -18.32
N THR A 30 10.72 -9.33 -18.37
CA THR A 30 10.27 -8.20 -17.56
C THR A 30 9.82 -8.65 -16.17
N VAL A 31 9.76 -7.72 -15.21
CA VAL A 31 9.20 -8.00 -13.87
C VAL A 31 7.77 -8.56 -13.96
N ARG A 32 6.94 -8.04 -14.87
CA ARG A 32 5.59 -8.56 -15.12
C ARG A 32 5.61 -10.04 -15.51
N GLU A 33 6.37 -10.38 -16.54
CA GLU A 33 6.46 -11.73 -17.07
C GLU A 33 7.07 -12.68 -16.02
N ALA A 34 8.09 -12.22 -15.29
CA ALA A 34 8.68 -12.97 -14.19
C ALA A 34 7.64 -13.34 -13.10
N ILE A 35 6.77 -12.41 -12.73
CA ILE A 35 5.68 -12.68 -11.77
C ILE A 35 4.67 -13.68 -12.36
N GLU A 36 4.32 -13.54 -13.64
CA GLU A 36 3.40 -14.47 -14.30
C GLU A 36 3.97 -15.88 -14.42
N LEU A 37 5.25 -16.01 -14.79
CA LEU A 37 5.99 -17.27 -14.88
C LEU A 37 6.17 -17.94 -13.53
N SER A 38 6.32 -17.16 -12.44
CA SER A 38 6.46 -17.72 -11.10
C SER A 38 5.22 -18.50 -10.64
N GLY A 39 4.06 -18.27 -11.25
CA GLY A 39 2.81 -18.90 -10.85
C GLY A 39 2.24 -18.38 -9.52
N ILE A 40 2.83 -17.34 -8.91
CA ILE A 40 2.39 -16.83 -7.60
C ILE A 40 0.92 -16.37 -7.61
N LYS A 41 0.41 -15.89 -8.74
CA LYS A 41 -1.00 -15.52 -8.93
C LYS A 41 -1.98 -16.70 -8.82
N GLN A 42 -1.50 -17.92 -9.03
CA GLN A 42 -2.33 -19.13 -8.86
C GLN A 42 -2.53 -19.46 -7.38
N TYR A 43 -1.58 -19.05 -6.52
CA TYR A 43 -1.69 -19.20 -5.07
C TYR A 43 -2.48 -18.05 -4.44
N PHE A 44 -2.37 -16.85 -5.00
CA PHE A 44 -3.00 -15.63 -4.48
C PHE A 44 -3.82 -14.96 -5.58
N SER A 45 -5.13 -15.21 -5.56
CA SER A 45 -6.09 -14.66 -6.54
C SER A 45 -6.35 -13.15 -6.36
N ASP A 46 -5.90 -12.57 -5.26
CA ASP A 46 -6.03 -11.15 -4.92
C ASP A 46 -4.92 -10.26 -5.51
N ILE A 47 -3.89 -10.86 -6.11
CA ILE A 47 -2.82 -10.12 -6.78
C ILE A 47 -3.35 -9.48 -8.08
N ASP A 48 -3.41 -8.15 -8.09
CA ASP A 48 -3.73 -7.32 -9.25
C ASP A 48 -2.56 -6.37 -9.57
N LEU A 49 -1.71 -6.75 -10.54
CA LEU A 49 -0.53 -5.98 -10.93
C LEU A 49 -0.83 -4.55 -11.43
N GLN A 50 -2.10 -4.19 -11.70
CA GLN A 50 -2.46 -2.80 -11.99
C GLN A 50 -2.58 -1.94 -10.71
N LYS A 51 -2.85 -2.56 -9.56
CA LYS A 51 -3.06 -1.89 -8.27
C LYS A 51 -1.90 -2.11 -7.30
N ASN A 52 -1.28 -3.29 -7.36
CA ASN A 52 -0.16 -3.65 -6.51
C ASN A 52 1.11 -2.91 -6.97
N ALA A 53 1.75 -2.20 -6.04
CA ALA A 53 3.11 -1.73 -6.28
C ALA A 53 4.07 -2.93 -6.24
N VAL A 54 5.13 -2.89 -7.04
CA VAL A 54 6.16 -3.93 -7.07
C VAL A 54 7.50 -3.30 -6.76
N GLY A 55 8.39 -4.08 -6.14
CA GLY A 55 9.75 -3.67 -5.89
C GLY A 55 10.77 -4.78 -6.10
N ILE A 56 12.03 -4.40 -6.24
CA ILE A 56 13.18 -5.29 -6.17
C ILE A 56 14.02 -4.86 -4.97
N TRP A 57 14.27 -5.76 -4.01
CA TRP A 57 15.06 -5.48 -2.80
C TRP A 57 14.68 -4.16 -2.08
N ASN A 58 13.45 -4.06 -1.58
CA ASN A 58 12.89 -2.86 -0.92
C ASN A 58 12.90 -1.57 -1.77
N LYS A 59 13.12 -1.64 -3.08
CA LYS A 59 13.07 -0.48 -3.99
C LYS A 59 11.94 -0.65 -4.98
N THR A 60 11.04 0.33 -5.06
CA THR A 60 9.96 0.33 -6.05
C THR A 60 10.52 0.27 -7.47
N CYS A 61 9.96 -0.62 -8.29
CA CYS A 61 10.32 -0.79 -9.69
C CYS A 61 9.06 -0.75 -10.58
N LYS A 62 9.29 -0.59 -11.89
CA LYS A 62 8.23 -0.71 -12.89
C LYS A 62 8.08 -2.16 -13.32
N LEU A 63 6.90 -2.48 -13.84
CA LEU A 63 6.60 -3.82 -14.35
C LEU A 63 7.41 -4.16 -15.61
N GLU A 64 7.87 -3.15 -16.33
CA GLU A 64 8.68 -3.25 -17.55
C GLU A 64 10.19 -3.32 -17.26
N ASP A 65 10.60 -3.15 -16.00
CA ASP A 65 12.00 -3.27 -15.62
C ASP A 65 12.48 -4.73 -15.77
N LYS A 66 13.79 -4.90 -15.94
CA LYS A 66 14.43 -6.20 -16.15
C LYS A 66 15.17 -6.62 -14.88
N PRO A 67 14.72 -7.69 -14.19
CA PRO A 67 15.44 -8.23 -13.05
C PRO A 67 16.76 -8.87 -13.47
N ARG A 68 17.68 -8.95 -12.52
CA ARG A 68 19.00 -9.58 -12.63
C ARG A 68 19.00 -10.92 -11.92
N ASP A 69 20.05 -11.71 -12.16
CA ASP A 69 20.26 -12.95 -11.42
C ASP A 69 20.35 -12.66 -9.91
N GLY A 70 19.64 -13.46 -9.12
CA GLY A 70 19.51 -13.32 -7.67
C GLY A 70 18.58 -12.21 -7.18
N ASP A 71 17.87 -11.50 -8.07
CA ASP A 71 16.93 -10.47 -7.64
C ASP A 71 15.69 -11.07 -6.95
N ARG A 72 15.23 -10.36 -5.91
CA ARG A 72 13.98 -10.64 -5.22
C ARG A 72 12.93 -9.61 -5.61
N ILE A 73 11.92 -10.05 -6.33
CA ILE A 73 10.73 -9.28 -6.69
C ILE A 73 9.70 -9.39 -5.56
N GLU A 74 9.33 -8.25 -4.99
CA GLU A 74 8.37 -8.12 -3.90
C GLU A 74 7.08 -7.49 -4.42
N ILE A 75 5.95 -8.17 -4.23
CA ILE A 75 4.63 -7.65 -4.58
C ILE A 75 4.02 -7.02 -3.32
N TYR A 76 3.78 -5.72 -3.32
CA TYR A 76 3.21 -4.99 -2.18
C TYR A 76 1.69 -4.99 -2.21
N ARG A 77 1.06 -4.93 -1.02
CA ARG A 77 -0.39 -4.85 -0.88
C ARG A 77 -0.90 -3.43 -1.18
N PRO A 78 -2.03 -3.28 -1.89
CA PRO A 78 -2.64 -1.98 -2.08
C PRO A 78 -3.10 -1.40 -0.73
N LEU A 79 -3.06 -0.08 -0.60
CA LEU A 79 -3.58 0.57 0.60
C LEU A 79 -5.11 0.45 0.62
N VAL A 80 -5.65 -0.14 1.69
CA VAL A 80 -7.08 -0.44 1.86
C VAL A 80 -7.94 0.82 2.04
N ALA A 81 -7.32 1.98 2.30
CA ALA A 81 -8.06 3.23 2.47
C ALA A 81 -7.29 4.42 1.91
N ASP A 82 -8.02 5.31 1.24
CA ASP A 82 -7.52 6.63 0.90
C ASP A 82 -7.14 7.35 2.21
N PRO A 83 -5.88 7.78 2.37
CA PRO A 83 -5.43 8.52 3.54
C PRO A 83 -6.32 9.73 3.87
N LYS A 84 -6.96 10.35 2.87
CA LYS A 84 -7.91 11.45 3.07
C LYS A 84 -9.18 11.01 3.75
N GLU A 85 -9.72 9.85 3.41
CA GLU A 85 -10.97 9.37 3.99
C GLU A 85 -10.77 8.93 5.45
N ILE A 86 -9.64 8.27 5.76
CA ILE A 86 -9.28 7.97 7.16
C ILE A 86 -9.10 9.27 7.96
N ARG A 87 -8.42 10.27 7.41
CA ARG A 87 -8.26 11.58 8.07
C ARG A 87 -9.62 12.24 8.32
N ARG A 88 -10.52 12.22 7.33
CA ARG A 88 -11.89 12.76 7.46
C ARG A 88 -12.67 12.04 8.56
N ARG A 89 -12.74 10.70 8.53
CA ARG A 89 -13.45 9.90 9.55
C ARG A 89 -12.89 10.12 10.96
N ARG A 90 -11.56 10.30 11.11
CA ARG A 90 -10.94 10.61 12.40
C ARG A 90 -11.31 12.01 12.90
N ALA A 91 -11.33 13.00 12.00
CA ALA A 91 -11.75 14.35 12.35
C ALA A 91 -13.23 14.40 12.74
N GLU A 92 -14.11 13.77 11.98
CA GLU A 92 -15.55 13.67 12.27
C GLU A 92 -15.80 12.98 13.62
N LYS A 93 -15.12 11.86 13.90
CA LYS A 93 -15.24 11.16 15.19
C LYS A 93 -14.71 11.98 16.36
N ALA A 94 -13.64 12.78 16.17
CA ALA A 94 -13.13 13.66 17.21
C ALA A 94 -14.09 14.81 17.55
N VAL A 95 -14.84 15.29 16.56
CA VAL A 95 -15.92 16.28 16.74
C VAL A 95 -17.12 15.67 17.45
N ASP A 96 -17.53 14.44 17.08
CA ASP A 96 -18.64 13.73 17.71
C ASP A 96 -18.35 13.34 19.16
N GLU A 97 -17.13 12.87 19.45
CA GLU A 97 -16.63 12.57 20.80
C GLU A 97 -16.32 13.84 21.63
N GLY A 98 -16.57 15.05 21.09
CA GLY A 98 -16.42 16.32 21.80
C GLY A 98 -14.97 16.69 22.13
N ARG A 99 -13.98 16.01 21.54
CA ARG A 99 -12.55 16.33 21.70
C ARG A 99 -12.07 17.43 20.76
N ALA A 100 -12.84 17.74 19.73
CA ALA A 100 -12.58 18.79 18.76
C ALA A 100 -13.78 19.74 18.62
N ASP A 101 -13.49 21.03 18.51
CA ASP A 101 -14.48 22.09 18.32
C ASP A 101 -15.13 21.99 16.93
N LYS A 102 -16.48 22.08 16.88
CA LYS A 102 -17.27 21.90 15.64
C LYS A 102 -17.00 22.95 14.56
N VAL A 103 -16.55 24.15 14.93
CA VAL A 103 -16.35 25.27 14.02
C VAL A 103 -14.89 25.39 13.62
N THR A 104 -13.97 25.15 14.56
CA THR A 104 -12.54 25.42 14.38
C THR A 104 -11.69 24.16 14.20
N GLY A 105 -12.21 22.96 14.52
CA GLY A 105 -11.48 21.69 14.42
C GLY A 105 -10.30 21.54 15.40
N GLY A 106 -10.05 22.55 16.23
CA GLY A 106 -9.01 22.55 17.27
C GLY A 106 -9.45 21.85 18.56
N ARG A 107 -8.54 21.71 19.52
CA ARG A 107 -8.88 21.21 20.87
C ARG A 107 -9.94 22.12 21.50
N VAL A 108 -10.97 21.53 22.09
CA VAL A 108 -12.00 22.27 22.83
C VAL A 108 -11.41 22.99 24.04
N ASP A 109 -11.41 24.32 24.01
CA ASP A 109 -11.01 25.17 25.12
C ASP A 109 -12.16 25.29 26.14
N LYS A 110 -12.02 24.62 27.29
CA LYS A 110 -13.01 24.60 28.38
C LYS A 110 -13.28 25.99 29.01
N LYS A 111 -12.51 27.02 28.64
CA LYS A 111 -12.61 28.40 29.13
C LYS A 111 -13.49 29.33 28.26
N ARG A 112 -13.92 28.91 27.07
CA ARG A 112 -14.89 29.68 26.25
C ARG A 112 -16.32 29.41 26.75
N GLY A 113 -16.64 29.92 27.93
CA GLY A 113 -18.01 29.96 28.44
C GLY A 113 -18.79 31.09 27.77
N SER A 114 -19.91 30.72 27.12
CA SER A 114 -21.10 31.50 26.72
C SER A 114 -20.93 32.87 26.03
N PRO A 115 -21.55 33.11 24.86
CA PRO A 115 -21.75 34.48 24.39
C PRO A 115 -22.73 35.17 25.36
N SER A 116 -22.26 36.21 26.06
CA SER A 116 -23.14 37.17 26.72
C SER A 116 -24.04 37.78 25.65
N VAL A 117 -25.34 37.47 25.72
CA VAL A 117 -26.36 38.09 24.88
C VAL A 117 -26.67 39.45 25.52
N ASP A 118 -25.89 40.47 25.18
CA ASP A 118 -26.25 41.86 25.48
C ASP A 118 -27.27 42.33 24.45
N ASN A 119 -28.56 42.06 24.71
CA ASN A 119 -29.65 42.68 23.97
C ASN A 119 -29.97 44.03 24.63
N LYS A 120 -29.44 45.11 24.06
CA LYS A 120 -29.64 46.48 24.53
C LYS A 120 -31.00 47.00 24.02
N ALA A 121 -31.87 47.37 24.97
CA ALA A 121 -33.14 48.05 24.74
C ALA A 121 -32.95 49.46 24.16
#